data_AF-A0A4Y8ZQH6-F1
#
_entry.id   AF-A0A4Y8ZQH6-F1
#
_cell.length_a   1.000
_cell.length_b   1.000
_cell.length_c   1.000
_cell.angle_alpha   90.00
_cell.angle_beta   90.00
_cell.angle_gamma   90.00
#
_symmetry.space_group_name_H-M   'P 1'
#
loop_
_entity.id
_entity.type
_entity.pdbx_description
1 polymer ?
#
loop_
_entity_poly.entity_id
_entity_poly.type
_entity_poly.pdbx_seq_one_letter_code
_entity_poly.pdbx_strand_id
1 'polypeptide(L)'
;MMNAILMLAALSPDAAASLPRPAIGPELRATNCAVADERKRLLREGEAALEAAKPLMEDATRRMEARAHAVGDQLIARGVWTETDRARFSLAMLGRPEFKAHLAEVTSILDAMMRSVDTLAAAPKDEALSCRVMLDMLGQVDRSAAAADDGWRIIEHYYAEEAQRLGVSLN
;
A
#
# COMPACT_ATOMS: atom_id res chain seq x y z
N MET A 1 -22.95 -31.93 26.38
CA MET A 1 -23.55 -31.94 25.03
C MET A 1 -23.49 -30.52 24.49
N MET A 2 -22.82 -30.34 23.35
CA MET A 2 -22.98 -29.29 22.29
C MET A 2 -23.21 -27.83 22.74
N ASN A 3 -22.40 -26.85 22.32
CA ASN A 3 -22.05 -26.57 20.93
C ASN A 3 -20.67 -25.90 20.82
N ALA A 4 -19.89 -26.40 19.86
CA ALA A 4 -18.62 -25.86 19.45
C ALA A 4 -18.80 -24.47 18.85
N ILE A 5 -18.06 -23.49 19.38
CA ILE A 5 -17.79 -22.21 18.71
C ILE A 5 -16.85 -22.55 17.54
N LEU A 6 -17.45 -22.92 16.42
CA LEU A 6 -16.82 -22.82 15.11
C LEU A 6 -16.78 -21.34 14.73
N MET A 7 -15.90 -20.58 15.38
CA MET A 7 -15.21 -19.51 14.66
C MET A 7 -14.18 -20.22 13.79
N LEU A 8 -14.63 -20.71 12.62
CA LEU A 8 -13.74 -20.66 11.49
C LEU A 8 -13.32 -19.20 11.41
N ALA A 9 -12.08 -18.93 11.82
CA ALA A 9 -11.31 -17.90 11.17
C ALA A 9 -11.59 -18.10 9.69
N ALA A 10 -12.33 -17.17 9.09
CA ALA A 10 -12.25 -16.99 7.67
C ALA A 10 -10.78 -16.69 7.41
N LEU A 11 -10.01 -17.75 7.17
CA LEU A 11 -8.84 -17.74 6.32
C LEU A 11 -9.33 -16.96 5.12
N SER A 12 -9.05 -15.66 5.10
CA SER A 12 -9.60 -14.78 4.10
C SER A 12 -9.16 -15.38 2.77
N PRO A 13 -10.10 -15.81 1.90
CA PRO A 13 -9.77 -16.48 0.63
C PRO A 13 -8.90 -15.60 -0.27
N ASP A 14 -8.77 -14.32 0.10
CA ASP A 14 -8.01 -13.27 -0.55
C ASP A 14 -6.51 -13.27 -0.22
N ALA A 15 -5.91 -14.31 0.36
CA ALA A 15 -4.45 -14.39 0.48
C ALA A 15 -3.74 -14.19 -0.87
N ALA A 16 -4.40 -14.56 -1.98
CA ALA A 16 -3.93 -14.39 -3.35
C ALA A 16 -4.52 -13.17 -4.11
N ALA A 17 -5.43 -12.39 -3.51
CA ALA A 17 -6.00 -11.23 -4.20
C ALA A 17 -4.95 -10.11 -4.28
N SER A 18 -4.63 -9.65 -5.49
CA SER A 18 -3.81 -8.45 -5.70
C SER A 18 -4.39 -7.28 -4.91
N LEU A 19 -3.54 -6.40 -4.37
CA LEU A 19 -4.04 -5.21 -3.67
C LEU A 19 -4.93 -4.39 -4.62
N PRO A 20 -6.02 -3.80 -4.12
CA PRO A 20 -6.89 -2.97 -4.95
C PRO A 20 -6.08 -1.82 -5.56
N ARG A 21 -6.19 -1.66 -6.89
CA ARG A 21 -5.47 -0.61 -7.62
C ARG A 21 -6.42 0.50 -8.07
N PRO A 22 -6.04 1.77 -7.89
CA PRO A 22 -6.77 2.90 -8.45
C PRO A 22 -6.87 2.82 -9.98
N ALA A 23 -8.09 2.81 -10.49
CA ALA A 23 -8.35 2.86 -11.92
C ALA A 23 -8.36 4.33 -12.39
N ILE A 24 -7.19 4.95 -12.44
CA ILE A 24 -7.04 6.25 -13.11
C ILE A 24 -7.06 5.99 -14.62
N GLY A 25 -7.73 6.81 -15.42
CA GLY A 25 -7.78 6.64 -16.87
C GLY A 25 -6.44 6.94 -17.56
N PRO A 26 -6.02 6.18 -18.60
CA PRO A 26 -4.78 6.46 -19.34
C PRO A 26 -4.79 7.86 -20.00
N GLU A 27 -5.96 8.37 -20.37
CA GLU A 27 -6.16 9.70 -20.94
C GLU A 27 -5.87 10.85 -19.96
N LEU A 28 -6.02 10.62 -18.65
CA LEU A 28 -5.62 11.58 -17.63
C LEU A 28 -4.10 11.59 -17.49
N ARG A 29 -3.46 10.42 -17.52
CA ARG A 29 -2.00 10.29 -17.43
C ARG A 29 -1.27 10.87 -18.65
N ALA A 30 -1.89 10.79 -19.82
CA ALA A 30 -1.32 11.30 -21.07
C ALA A 30 -1.58 12.80 -21.31
N THR A 31 -2.13 13.53 -20.33
CA THR A 31 -2.48 14.94 -20.47
C THR A 31 -1.27 15.79 -20.86
N ASN A 32 -1.40 16.57 -21.93
CA ASN A 32 -0.43 17.59 -22.29
C ASN A 32 -0.75 18.94 -21.61
N CYS A 33 0.01 19.31 -20.59
CA CYS A 33 -0.21 20.57 -19.87
C CYS A 33 0.07 21.85 -20.68
N ALA A 34 0.61 21.75 -21.90
CA ALA A 34 0.69 22.89 -22.82
C ALA A 34 -0.66 23.18 -23.54
N VAL A 35 -1.55 22.20 -23.61
CA VAL A 35 -2.85 22.30 -24.30
C VAL A 35 -3.94 22.69 -23.30
N ALA A 36 -4.58 23.84 -23.52
CA ALA A 36 -5.52 24.42 -22.56
C ALA A 36 -6.72 23.52 -22.25
N ASP A 37 -7.28 22.84 -23.25
CA ASP A 37 -8.44 21.96 -23.04
C ASP A 37 -8.08 20.69 -22.28
N GLU A 38 -6.88 20.14 -22.54
CA GLU A 38 -6.37 18.99 -21.80
C GLU A 38 -6.06 19.35 -20.34
N ARG A 39 -5.46 20.52 -20.09
CA ARG A 39 -5.28 21.04 -18.72
C ARG A 39 -6.60 21.11 -17.97
N LYS A 40 -7.62 21.73 -18.58
CA LYS A 40 -8.94 21.90 -17.96
C LYS A 40 -9.61 20.56 -17.67
N ARG A 41 -9.47 19.60 -18.59
CA ARG A 41 -9.94 18.22 -18.38
C ARG A 41 -9.29 17.61 -17.15
N LEU A 42 -7.95 17.61 -17.09
CA LEU A 42 -7.22 17.04 -15.98
C LEU A 42 -7.52 17.73 -14.66
N LEU A 43 -7.58 19.05 -14.61
CA LEU A 43 -7.85 19.77 -13.36
C LEU A 43 -9.26 19.50 -12.83
N ARG A 44 -10.23 19.27 -13.71
CA ARG A 44 -11.60 18.92 -13.33
C ARG A 44 -11.76 17.46 -12.90
N GLU A 45 -11.07 16.54 -13.59
CA GLU A 45 -11.27 15.09 -13.41
C GLU A 45 -10.21 14.45 -12.50
N GLY A 46 -9.04 15.07 -12.37
CA GLY A 46 -7.92 14.59 -11.57
C GLY A 46 -8.21 14.56 -10.08
N GLU A 47 -8.89 15.58 -9.54
CA GLU A 47 -9.32 15.58 -8.13
C GLU A 47 -10.28 14.42 -7.85
N ALA A 48 -11.28 14.20 -8.70
CA ALA A 48 -12.19 13.06 -8.57
C ALA A 48 -11.47 11.71 -8.64
N ALA A 49 -10.45 11.60 -9.51
CA ALA A 49 -9.62 10.40 -9.61
C ALA A 49 -8.80 10.16 -8.33
N LEU A 50 -8.24 11.22 -7.72
CA LEU A 50 -7.53 11.14 -6.45
C LEU A 50 -8.46 10.77 -5.28
N GLU A 51 -9.64 11.38 -5.20
CA GLU A 51 -10.65 11.04 -4.18
C GLU A 51 -11.13 9.59 -4.31
N ALA A 52 -11.30 9.09 -5.54
CA ALA A 52 -11.64 7.69 -5.79
C ALA A 52 -10.50 6.72 -5.42
N ALA A 53 -9.25 7.17 -5.44
CA ALA A 53 -8.10 6.35 -5.07
C ALA A 53 -7.95 6.16 -3.56
N LYS A 54 -8.34 7.16 -2.74
CA LYS A 54 -8.20 7.12 -1.27
C LYS A 54 -8.74 5.85 -0.60
N PRO A 55 -10.01 5.45 -0.79
CA PRO A 55 -10.55 4.26 -0.12
C PRO A 55 -9.84 2.97 -0.56
N LEU A 56 -9.27 2.92 -1.78
CA LEU A 56 -8.52 1.78 -2.27
C LEU A 56 -7.15 1.68 -1.60
N MET A 57 -6.48 2.82 -1.40
CA MET A 57 -5.22 2.88 -0.65
C MET A 57 -5.41 2.46 0.81
N GLU A 58 -6.48 2.94 1.46
CA GLU A 58 -6.83 2.51 2.81
C GLU A 58 -7.15 1.01 2.89
N ASP A 59 -7.88 0.48 1.90
CA ASP A 59 -8.19 -0.95 1.84
C ASP A 59 -6.94 -1.80 1.62
N ALA A 60 -6.01 -1.35 0.78
CA ALA A 60 -4.72 -2.01 0.59
C ALA A 60 -3.95 -2.10 1.91
N THR A 61 -3.84 -1.01 2.66
CA THR A 61 -3.20 -0.99 3.99
C THR A 61 -3.86 -1.97 4.96
N ARG A 62 -5.19 -1.92 5.08
CA ARG A 62 -5.94 -2.85 5.96
C ARG A 62 -5.70 -4.31 5.60
N ARG A 63 -5.68 -4.64 4.31
CA ARG A 63 -5.42 -6.01 3.83
C ARG A 63 -4.01 -6.47 4.17
N MET A 64 -3.00 -5.61 3.98
CA MET A 64 -1.62 -5.93 4.34
C MET A 64 -1.47 -6.18 5.84
N GLU A 65 -2.05 -5.31 6.67
CA GLU A 65 -2.05 -5.47 8.13
C GLU A 65 -2.73 -6.77 8.54
N ALA A 66 -3.95 -7.03 8.05
CA ALA A 66 -4.70 -8.24 8.37
C ALA A 66 -3.92 -9.52 8.01
N ARG A 67 -3.22 -9.52 6.86
CA ARG A 67 -2.40 -10.67 6.44
C ARG A 67 -1.17 -10.86 7.32
N ALA A 68 -0.42 -9.79 7.60
CA ALA A 68 0.72 -9.87 8.52
C ALA A 68 0.28 -10.33 9.91
N HIS A 69 -0.91 -9.90 10.34
CA HIS A 69 -1.50 -10.36 11.58
C HIS A 69 -1.82 -11.85 11.56
N ALA A 70 -2.51 -12.32 10.52
CA ALA A 70 -2.90 -13.72 10.36
C ALA A 70 -1.69 -14.67 10.37
N VAL A 71 -0.58 -14.31 9.72
CA VAL A 71 0.64 -15.15 9.74
C VAL A 71 1.23 -15.25 11.16
N GLY A 72 1.32 -14.13 11.88
CA GLY A 72 1.78 -14.14 13.27
C GLY A 72 0.88 -14.97 14.18
N ASP A 73 -0.44 -14.84 14.02
CA ASP A 73 -1.43 -15.56 14.83
C ASP A 73 -1.35 -17.08 14.56
N GLN A 74 -1.11 -17.49 13.31
CA GLN A 74 -0.88 -18.90 12.96
C GLN A 74 0.35 -19.48 13.66
N LEU A 75 1.46 -18.73 13.71
CA LEU A 75 2.68 -19.16 14.39
C LEU A 75 2.48 -19.29 15.90
N ILE A 76 1.71 -18.39 16.50
CA ILE A 76 1.34 -18.46 17.92
C ILE A 76 0.40 -19.64 18.19
N ALA A 77 -0.62 -19.85 17.35
CA ALA A 77 -1.56 -20.97 17.48
C ALA A 77 -0.86 -22.34 17.37
N ARG A 78 0.23 -22.42 16.60
CA ARG A 78 1.09 -23.61 16.50
C ARG A 78 2.04 -23.79 17.69
N GLY A 79 2.07 -22.83 18.63
CA GLY A 79 2.93 -22.86 19.82
C GLY A 79 4.41 -22.64 19.54
N VAL A 80 4.78 -22.21 18.32
CA VAL A 80 6.18 -21.92 17.96
C VAL A 80 6.57 -20.47 18.23
N TRP A 81 5.58 -19.59 18.38
CA TRP A 81 5.75 -18.19 18.77
C TRP A 81 4.94 -17.84 20.02
N THR A 82 5.47 -16.87 20.74
CA THR A 82 4.72 -16.03 21.68
C THR A 82 4.49 -14.63 21.08
N GLU A 83 3.65 -13.81 21.70
CA GLU A 83 3.53 -12.38 21.33
C GLU A 83 4.86 -11.63 21.44
N THR A 84 5.75 -12.06 22.35
CA THR A 84 7.09 -11.49 22.47
C THR A 84 7.95 -11.82 21.25
N ASP A 85 7.82 -13.03 20.70
CA ASP A 85 8.54 -13.43 19.50
C ASP A 85 8.04 -12.68 18.27
N ARG A 86 6.72 -12.49 18.16
CA ARG A 86 6.12 -11.63 17.13
C ARG A 86 6.68 -10.21 17.18
N ALA A 87 6.69 -9.57 18.35
CA ALA A 87 7.24 -8.22 18.51
C ALA A 87 8.73 -8.16 18.16
N ARG A 88 9.51 -9.16 18.59
CA ARG A 88 10.93 -9.26 18.26
C ARG A 88 11.15 -9.42 16.75
N PHE A 89 10.35 -10.25 16.09
CA PHE A 89 10.41 -10.44 14.65
C PHE A 89 10.08 -9.16 13.89
N SER A 90 9.00 -8.46 14.25
CA SER A 90 8.64 -7.18 13.65
C SER A 90 9.75 -6.14 13.79
N LEU A 91 10.38 -6.04 14.97
CA LEU A 91 11.53 -5.15 15.19
C LEU A 91 12.75 -5.57 14.36
N ALA A 92 13.03 -6.87 14.25
CA ALA A 92 14.13 -7.38 13.43
C ALA A 92 13.89 -7.08 11.94
N MET A 93 12.64 -7.13 11.48
CA MET A 93 12.25 -6.78 10.11
C MET A 93 12.60 -5.33 9.76
N LEU A 94 12.37 -4.38 10.68
CA LEU A 94 12.79 -2.97 10.51
C LEU A 94 14.31 -2.84 10.30
N GLY A 95 15.09 -3.81 10.76
CA GLY A 95 16.53 -3.87 10.58
C GLY A 95 16.98 -4.34 9.19
N ARG A 96 16.12 -5.05 8.45
CA ARG A 96 16.46 -5.72 7.19
C ARG A 96 16.71 -4.72 6.06
N PRO A 97 17.76 -4.92 5.23
CA PRO A 97 18.11 -3.96 4.17
C PRO A 97 16.97 -3.69 3.18
N GLU A 98 16.26 -4.73 2.71
CA GLU A 98 15.19 -4.56 1.73
C GLU A 98 13.98 -3.85 2.34
N PHE A 99 13.63 -4.20 3.59
CA PHE A 99 12.54 -3.51 4.29
C PHE A 99 12.89 -2.03 4.54
N LYS A 100 14.13 -1.72 4.92
CA LYS A 100 14.61 -0.33 5.05
C LYS A 100 14.55 0.43 3.73
N ALA A 101 14.97 -0.20 2.63
CA ALA A 101 14.88 0.40 1.29
C ALA A 101 13.42 0.67 0.91
N HIS A 102 12.52 -0.28 1.20
CA HIS A 102 11.09 -0.11 1.00
C HIS A 102 10.49 1.03 1.85
N LEU A 103 10.84 1.13 3.13
CA LEU A 103 10.41 2.24 3.99
C LEU A 103 10.88 3.59 3.44
N ALA A 104 12.14 3.67 2.96
CA ALA A 104 12.66 4.89 2.36
C ALA A 104 11.91 5.29 1.08
N GLU A 105 11.53 4.33 0.24
CA GLU A 105 10.70 4.56 -0.95
C GLU A 105 9.31 5.07 -0.57
N VAL A 106 8.65 4.42 0.41
CA VAL A 106 7.32 4.86 0.89
C VAL A 106 7.40 6.28 1.46
N THR A 107 8.42 6.61 2.27
CA THR A 107 8.64 7.98 2.75
C THR A 107 8.86 8.96 1.60
N SER A 108 9.64 8.59 0.58
CA SER A 108 9.87 9.43 -0.59
C SER A 108 8.58 9.73 -1.37
N ILE A 109 7.70 8.75 -1.50
CA ILE A 109 6.38 8.91 -2.14
C ILE A 109 5.52 9.88 -1.32
N LEU A 110 5.44 9.69 0.00
CA LEU A 110 4.68 10.58 0.89
C LEU A 110 5.19 12.01 0.86
N ASP A 111 6.51 12.21 0.89
CA ASP A 111 7.14 13.53 0.77
C ASP A 111 6.82 14.19 -0.58
N ALA A 112 6.81 13.41 -1.67
CA ALA A 112 6.41 13.91 -2.98
C ALA A 112 4.94 14.33 -3.01
N MET A 113 4.04 13.53 -2.43
CA MET A 113 2.61 13.86 -2.35
C MET A 113 2.37 15.14 -1.53
N MET A 114 3.02 15.29 -0.37
CA MET A 114 2.90 16.50 0.46
C MET A 114 3.39 17.75 -0.29
N ARG A 115 4.55 17.67 -0.96
CA ARG A 115 5.05 18.79 -1.78
C ARG A 115 4.09 19.18 -2.89
N SER A 116 3.42 18.22 -3.52
CA SER A 116 2.41 18.51 -4.53
C SER A 116 1.22 19.26 -3.94
N VAL A 117 0.74 18.87 -2.76
CA VAL A 117 -0.34 19.57 -2.05
C VAL A 117 0.08 21.01 -1.71
N ASP A 118 1.28 21.19 -1.15
CA ASP A 118 1.80 22.53 -0.82
C ASP A 118 1.91 23.42 -2.06
N THR A 119 2.35 22.86 -3.19
CA THR A 119 2.48 23.59 -4.46
C THR A 119 1.12 24.02 -5.00
N LEU A 120 0.12 23.12 -4.97
CA LEU A 120 -1.25 23.46 -5.38
C LEU A 120 -1.88 24.53 -4.49
N ALA A 121 -1.62 24.47 -3.18
CA ALA A 121 -2.10 25.47 -2.24
C ALA A 121 -1.45 26.85 -2.45
N ALA A 122 -0.16 26.89 -2.81
CA ALA A 122 0.59 28.13 -2.96
C ALA A 122 0.35 28.88 -4.29
N ALA A 123 -0.09 28.19 -5.36
CA ALA A 123 -0.20 28.77 -6.70
C ALA A 123 -1.54 28.48 -7.42
N PRO A 124 -2.70 28.89 -6.86
CA PRO A 124 -4.02 28.51 -7.39
C PRO A 124 -4.35 29.08 -8.78
N LYS A 125 -3.56 30.02 -9.31
CA LYS A 125 -3.83 30.73 -10.58
C LYS A 125 -2.98 30.27 -11.77
N ASP A 126 -1.95 29.44 -11.54
CA ASP A 126 -1.15 28.90 -12.64
C ASP A 126 -1.68 27.52 -13.05
N GLU A 127 -2.63 27.51 -13.99
CA GLU A 127 -3.23 26.27 -14.50
C GLU A 127 -2.19 25.30 -15.09
N ALA A 128 -1.10 25.81 -15.66
CA ALA A 128 -0.08 24.97 -16.28
C ALA A 128 0.76 24.28 -15.20
N LEU A 129 1.10 24.99 -14.13
CA LEU A 129 1.72 24.40 -12.94
C LEU A 129 0.78 23.43 -12.24
N SER A 130 -0.47 23.82 -11.97
CA SER A 130 -1.45 22.94 -11.33
C SER A 130 -1.70 21.65 -12.12
N CYS A 131 -1.73 21.74 -13.46
CA CYS A 131 -1.82 20.56 -14.32
C CYS A 131 -0.63 19.61 -14.12
N ARG A 132 0.60 20.12 -14.11
CA ARG A 132 1.80 19.30 -13.90
C ARG A 132 1.79 18.66 -12.52
N VAL A 133 1.45 19.42 -11.50
CA VAL A 133 1.39 18.92 -10.12
C VAL A 133 0.30 17.85 -9.96
N MET A 134 -0.85 18.02 -10.62
CA MET A 134 -1.90 17.00 -10.65
C MET A 134 -1.42 15.71 -11.34
N LEU A 135 -0.71 15.81 -12.47
CA LEU A 135 -0.07 14.65 -13.11
C LEU A 135 0.91 13.96 -12.17
N ASP A 136 1.75 14.73 -11.48
CA ASP A 136 2.71 14.19 -10.53
C ASP A 136 2.02 13.45 -9.38
N MET A 137 0.90 13.97 -8.87
CA MET A 137 0.09 13.32 -7.83
C MET A 137 -0.53 12.01 -8.33
N LEU A 138 -1.11 11.99 -9.53
CA LEU A 138 -1.64 10.75 -10.12
C LEU A 138 -0.52 9.71 -10.30
N GLY A 139 0.68 10.15 -10.70
CA GLY A 139 1.87 9.30 -10.76
C GLY A 139 2.31 8.77 -9.40
N GLN A 140 2.21 9.57 -8.32
CA GLN A 140 2.51 9.10 -6.97
C GLN A 140 1.51 8.04 -6.49
N VAL A 141 0.24 8.12 -6.90
CA VAL A 141 -0.75 7.09 -6.59
C VAL A 141 -0.35 5.74 -7.21
N ASP A 142 0.08 5.73 -8.47
CA ASP A 142 0.57 4.50 -9.13
C ASP A 142 1.82 3.95 -8.43
N ARG A 143 2.77 4.82 -8.07
CA ARG A 143 3.97 4.42 -7.32
C ARG A 143 3.61 3.87 -5.95
N SER A 144 2.66 4.47 -5.25
CA SER A 144 2.21 3.99 -3.95
C SER A 144 1.57 2.60 -4.04
N ALA A 145 0.77 2.35 -5.08
CA ALA A 145 0.18 1.04 -5.31
C ALA A 145 1.25 -0.02 -5.61
N ALA A 146 2.24 0.31 -6.45
CA ALA A 146 3.38 -0.58 -6.72
C ALA A 146 4.22 -0.84 -5.46
N ALA A 147 4.49 0.21 -4.67
CA ALA A 147 5.23 0.09 -3.42
C ALA A 147 4.49 -0.83 -2.43
N ALA A 148 3.15 -0.75 -2.34
CA ALA A 148 2.38 -1.64 -1.47
C ALA A 148 2.52 -3.12 -1.86
N ASP A 149 2.47 -3.43 -3.18
CA ASP A 149 2.70 -4.80 -3.67
C ASP A 149 4.14 -5.26 -3.37
N ASP A 150 5.13 -4.38 -3.52
CA ASP A 150 6.53 -4.67 -3.20
C ASP A 150 6.75 -4.92 -1.71
N GLY A 151 6.18 -4.08 -0.85
CA GLY A 151 6.23 -4.21 0.59
C GLY A 151 5.62 -5.54 1.06
N TRP A 152 4.50 -5.94 0.46
CA TRP A 152 3.89 -7.24 0.76
C TRP A 152 4.82 -8.40 0.40
N ARG A 153 5.43 -8.40 -0.79
CA ARG A 153 6.38 -9.47 -1.19
C ARG A 153 7.57 -9.57 -0.25
N ILE A 154 8.08 -8.44 0.24
CA ILE A 154 9.18 -8.40 1.21
C ILE A 154 8.73 -9.03 2.54
N ILE A 155 7.54 -8.68 3.02
CA ILE A 155 6.98 -9.22 4.26
C ILE A 155 6.76 -10.74 4.14
N GLU A 156 6.14 -11.21 3.06
CA GLU A 156 5.94 -12.64 2.78
C GLU A 156 7.25 -13.40 2.76
N HIS A 157 8.26 -12.86 2.09
CA HIS A 157 9.58 -13.47 2.02
C HIS A 157 10.16 -13.69 3.41
N TYR A 158 10.14 -12.67 4.28
CA TYR A 158 10.69 -12.81 5.64
C TYR A 158 9.86 -13.73 6.53
N TYR A 159 8.53 -13.75 6.39
CA TYR A 159 7.72 -14.72 7.11
C TYR A 159 7.97 -16.16 6.64
N ALA A 160 8.20 -16.38 5.35
CA ALA A 160 8.55 -17.68 4.80
C ALA A 160 9.92 -18.17 5.30
N GLU A 161 10.93 -17.29 5.32
CA GLU A 161 12.24 -17.61 5.90
C GLU A 161 12.14 -18.00 7.38
N GLU A 162 11.33 -17.26 8.14
CA GLU A 162 11.13 -17.50 9.56
C GLU A 162 10.37 -18.81 9.81
N ALA A 163 9.34 -19.09 9.02
CA ALA A 163 8.64 -20.37 9.07
C ALA A 163 9.57 -21.55 8.76
N GLN A 164 10.43 -21.41 7.75
CA GLN A 164 11.45 -22.41 7.43
C GLN A 164 12.44 -22.61 8.60
N ARG A 165 12.90 -21.52 9.23
CA ARG A 165 13.79 -21.57 10.41
C ARG A 165 13.13 -22.29 11.59
N LEU A 166 11.82 -22.13 11.75
CA LEU A 166 11.01 -22.78 12.79
C LEU A 166 10.54 -24.19 12.41
N GLY A 167 10.80 -24.64 11.18
CA GLY A 167 10.36 -25.95 10.70
C GLY A 167 8.85 -26.09 10.54
N VAL A 168 8.15 -25.00 10.24
CA VAL A 168 6.69 -24.97 10.06
C VAL A 168 6.32 -24.51 8.64
N SER A 169 5.16 -24.97 8.15
CA SER A 169 4.57 -24.53 6.89
C SER A 169 3.49 -23.48 7.16
N LEU A 170 3.45 -22.42 6.36
CA LEU A 170 2.44 -21.34 6.42
C LEU A 170 1.28 -21.55 5.43
N ASN A 171 1.09 -22.79 4.95
CA ASN A 171 0.07 -23.16 3.96
C ASN A 171 -1.30 -23.33 4.60
#